data_AF-A0A8D3AR69-F1
#
_entry.id   AF-A0A8D3AR69-F1
#
_cell.length_a   1.000
_cell.length_b   1.000
_cell.length_c   1.000
_cell.angle_alpha   90.00
_cell.angle_beta   90.00
_cell.angle_gamma   90.00
#
_symmetry.space_group_name_H-M   'P 1'
#
loop_
_entity.id
_entity.type
_entity.pdbx_description
1 polymer ?
#
loop_
_entity_poly.entity_id
_entity_poly.type
_entity_poly.pdbx_seq_one_letter_code
_entity_poly.pdbx_strand_id
1 'polypeptide(L)'
;MLSDWYTMLYNPSPDYINTIHCTQEAVYPLYTIVLIYYAFCLVLMMMLRPLLVKKIAFGLGKSDRFKSIYAALYFFPILTVLQAVGGGLLYYAFPYIMLVLSLVTLAVYMSASEIQSFKNLVAKKKRLVVLFSHWLLHAYGIISISRLDKLEQDLPLLALVPGPALFYIATAKFTEPSRILSEGGNGH
;
A
#
# COMPACT_ATOMS: atom_id res chain seq x y z
N MET A 1 18.32 -9.26 8.17
CA MET A 1 16.98 -9.08 7.56
C MET A 1 16.66 -10.20 6.60
N LEU A 2 17.22 -10.28 5.38
CA LEU A 2 16.81 -11.32 4.41
C LEU A 2 17.13 -12.76 4.89
N SER A 3 18.27 -12.94 5.55
CA SER A 3 18.68 -14.17 6.25
C SER A 3 17.65 -14.67 7.26
N ASP A 4 16.96 -13.74 7.93
CA ASP A 4 16.02 -14.04 9.01
C ASP A 4 14.67 -14.57 8.47
N TRP A 5 14.37 -14.26 7.21
CA TRP A 5 13.19 -14.75 6.49
C TRP A 5 13.44 -16.04 5.71
N TYR A 6 14.68 -16.27 5.26
CA TYR A 6 15.04 -17.40 4.40
C TYR A 6 16.13 -18.27 5.04
N THR A 7 15.93 -18.67 6.30
CA THR A 7 16.92 -19.43 7.10
C THR A 7 17.41 -20.70 6.41
N MET A 8 16.56 -21.37 5.62
CA MET A 8 16.95 -22.53 4.80
C MET A 8 18.13 -22.24 3.85
N LEU A 9 18.17 -21.03 3.27
CA LEU A 9 19.21 -20.62 2.33
C LEU A 9 20.49 -20.12 3.03
N TYR A 10 20.40 -19.78 4.32
CA TYR A 10 21.47 -19.18 5.11
C TYR A 10 21.83 -20.04 6.33
N ASN A 11 21.99 -21.36 6.13
CA ASN A 11 22.42 -22.26 7.20
C ASN A 11 23.87 -21.98 7.63
N PRO A 12 24.17 -21.85 8.93
CA PRO A 12 25.54 -21.66 9.40
C PRO A 12 26.37 -22.94 9.27
N SER A 13 27.68 -22.78 9.08
CA SER A 13 28.67 -23.87 9.09
C SER A 13 29.82 -23.53 10.06
N PRO A 14 29.67 -23.84 11.36
CA PRO A 14 30.74 -23.66 12.32
C PRO A 14 31.98 -24.44 11.87
N ASP A 15 33.12 -23.75 11.81
CA ASP A 15 34.42 -24.28 11.38
C ASP A 15 34.46 -24.88 9.95
N TYR A 16 33.43 -24.67 9.13
CA TYR A 16 33.27 -25.28 7.80
C TYR A 16 33.29 -26.82 7.78
N ILE A 17 33.14 -27.46 8.93
CA ILE A 17 33.19 -28.93 9.05
C ILE A 17 31.78 -29.52 8.91
N ASN A 18 30.79 -28.93 9.61
CA ASN A 18 29.42 -29.40 9.61
C ASN A 18 28.46 -28.23 9.41
N THR A 19 27.50 -28.38 8.49
CA THR A 19 26.41 -27.41 8.29
C THR A 19 25.26 -27.74 9.24
N ILE A 20 24.86 -26.79 10.07
CA ILE A 20 23.72 -26.95 10.97
C ILE A 20 22.47 -26.40 10.29
N HIS A 21 21.45 -27.24 10.13
CA HIS A 21 20.20 -26.84 9.50
C HIS A 21 19.26 -26.18 10.53
N CYS A 22 19.16 -24.85 10.47
CA CYS A 22 18.35 -24.04 11.40
C CYS A 22 17.00 -23.63 10.77
N THR A 23 16.45 -24.48 9.90
CA THR A 23 15.22 -24.18 9.12
C THR A 23 14.00 -23.94 10.01
N GLN A 24 13.96 -24.53 11.20
CA GLN A 24 12.86 -24.39 12.16
C GLN A 24 13.00 -23.19 13.11
N GLU A 25 14.12 -22.47 13.07
CA GLU A 25 14.33 -21.25 13.87
C GLU A 25 13.75 -19.99 13.23
N ALA A 26 13.02 -20.12 12.11
CA ALA A 26 12.36 -19.00 11.44
C ALA A 26 11.51 -18.21 12.45
N VAL A 27 11.90 -16.95 12.63
CA VAL A 27 11.74 -16.20 13.88
C VAL A 27 10.28 -15.82 14.14
N TYR A 28 9.73 -16.38 15.21
CA TYR A 28 8.62 -15.78 15.95
C TYR A 28 9.09 -14.39 16.44
N PRO A 29 8.43 -13.26 16.09
CA PRO A 29 7.00 -13.08 15.86
C PRO A 29 6.58 -12.51 14.48
N LEU A 30 7.52 -12.26 13.56
CA LEU A 30 7.30 -11.40 12.39
C LEU A 30 6.41 -12.02 11.30
N TYR A 31 6.50 -13.34 11.12
CA TYR A 31 5.69 -14.08 10.14
C TYR A 31 4.30 -14.42 10.69
N THR A 32 4.28 -14.97 11.91
CA THR A 32 3.06 -15.51 12.53
C THR A 32 2.04 -14.42 12.86
N ILE A 33 2.47 -13.22 13.27
CA ILE A 33 1.54 -12.12 13.59
C ILE A 33 0.71 -11.68 12.39
N VAL A 34 1.32 -11.62 11.20
CA VAL A 34 0.65 -11.22 9.96
C VAL A 34 -0.36 -12.29 9.53
N LEU A 35 0.00 -13.57 9.65
CA LEU A 35 -0.91 -14.67 9.33
C LEU A 35 -2.08 -14.75 10.31
N ILE A 36 -1.83 -14.56 11.61
CA ILE A 36 -2.90 -14.46 12.63
C ILE A 36 -3.84 -13.31 12.28
N TYR A 37 -3.30 -12.16 11.88
CA TYR A 37 -4.11 -11.02 11.46
C TYR A 37 -4.98 -11.34 10.24
N TYR A 38 -4.45 -12.00 9.21
CA TYR A 38 -5.24 -12.43 8.05
C TYR A 38 -6.30 -13.46 8.40
N ALA A 39 -5.99 -14.43 9.26
CA ALA A 39 -6.95 -15.41 9.75
C ALA A 39 -8.09 -14.73 10.53
N PHE A 40 -7.74 -13.78 11.40
CA PHE A 40 -8.70 -12.98 12.15
C PHE A 40 -9.60 -12.16 11.21
N CYS A 41 -9.02 -11.50 10.20
CA CYS A 41 -9.79 -10.75 9.20
C CYS A 41 -10.77 -11.65 8.41
N LEU A 42 -10.35 -12.86 8.05
CA LEU A 42 -11.21 -13.85 7.40
C LEU A 42 -12.39 -14.25 8.30
N VAL A 43 -12.12 -14.58 9.56
CA VAL A 43 -13.16 -14.97 10.54
C VAL A 43 -14.14 -13.82 10.75
N LEU A 44 -13.66 -12.59 10.95
CA LEU A 44 -14.52 -11.43 11.09
C LEU A 44 -15.37 -11.20 9.83
N MET A 45 -14.79 -11.30 8.63
CA MET A 45 -15.57 -11.18 7.39
C MET A 45 -16.63 -12.26 7.24
N MET A 46 -16.35 -13.48 7.66
CA MET A 46 -17.28 -14.60 7.59
C MET A 46 -18.38 -14.52 8.67
N MET A 47 -18.10 -13.95 9.84
CA MET A 47 -19.07 -13.85 10.94
C MET A 47 -19.83 -12.51 10.96
N LEU A 48 -19.13 -11.37 11.00
CA LEU A 48 -19.77 -10.06 11.11
C LEU A 48 -20.53 -9.66 9.85
N ARG A 49 -19.98 -9.94 8.68
CA ARG A 49 -20.56 -9.43 7.42
C ARG A 49 -21.92 -10.05 7.10
N PRO A 50 -22.14 -11.37 7.24
CA PRO A 50 -23.48 -11.94 7.09
C PRO A 50 -24.47 -11.43 8.13
N LEU A 51 -24.03 -11.19 9.37
CA LEU A 51 -24.88 -10.64 10.44
C LEU A 51 -25.30 -9.20 10.14
N LEU A 52 -24.35 -8.35 9.74
CA LEU A 52 -24.62 -6.95 9.35
C LEU A 52 -25.52 -6.88 8.12
N VAL A 53 -25.26 -7.72 7.11
CA VAL A 53 -26.06 -7.78 5.89
C VAL A 53 -27.46 -8.33 6.18
N LYS A 54 -27.63 -9.30 7.09
CA LYS A 54 -28.96 -9.77 7.50
C LYS A 54 -29.75 -8.64 8.19
N LYS A 55 -29.09 -7.82 9.02
CA LYS A 55 -29.73 -6.72 9.77
C LYS A 55 -30.02 -5.49 8.91
N ILE A 56 -29.15 -5.16 7.94
CA ILE A 56 -29.23 -3.93 7.14
C ILE A 56 -29.87 -4.19 5.75
N ALA A 57 -29.61 -5.34 5.12
CA ALA A 57 -30.06 -5.61 3.74
C ALA A 57 -31.52 -6.08 3.63
N PHE A 58 -32.21 -6.39 4.74
CA PHE A 58 -33.66 -6.56 4.72
C PHE A 58 -34.37 -5.28 4.18
N GLY A 59 -33.74 -4.11 4.33
CA GLY A 59 -34.28 -2.83 3.83
C GLY A 59 -33.85 -2.43 2.40
N LEU A 60 -32.89 -3.10 1.74
CA LEU A 60 -32.27 -2.61 0.50
C LEU A 60 -32.34 -3.55 -0.73
N GLY A 61 -32.90 -4.76 -0.60
CA GLY A 61 -33.29 -5.61 -1.76
C GLY A 61 -32.19 -6.02 -2.75
N LYS A 62 -30.90 -5.80 -2.45
CA LYS A 62 -29.79 -6.00 -3.39
C LYS A 62 -29.29 -7.46 -3.37
N SER A 63 -29.25 -8.11 -4.54
CA SER A 63 -28.92 -9.55 -4.70
C SER A 63 -27.42 -9.86 -4.66
N ASP A 64 -26.53 -8.88 -4.85
CA ASP A 64 -25.07 -9.06 -4.96
C ASP A 64 -24.34 -9.21 -3.61
N ARG A 65 -24.96 -9.85 -2.62
CA ARG A 65 -24.45 -9.92 -1.23
C ARG A 65 -23.20 -10.79 -1.07
N PHE A 66 -23.13 -11.91 -1.78
CA PHE A 66 -22.09 -12.91 -1.56
C PHE A 66 -20.81 -12.69 -2.38
N LYS A 67 -20.86 -11.93 -3.49
CA LYS A 67 -19.67 -11.64 -4.33
C LYS A 67 -18.50 -11.11 -3.50
N SER A 68 -18.82 -10.23 -2.56
CA SER A 68 -17.83 -9.60 -1.69
C SER A 68 -17.24 -10.55 -0.63
N ILE A 69 -17.97 -11.59 -0.24
CA ILE A 69 -17.50 -12.65 0.67
C ILE A 69 -16.60 -13.62 -0.10
N TYR A 70 -17.02 -14.04 -1.31
CA TYR A 70 -16.20 -14.89 -2.17
C TYR A 70 -14.88 -14.20 -2.56
N ALA A 71 -14.91 -12.90 -2.90
CA ALA A 71 -13.70 -12.16 -3.20
C ALA A 71 -12.70 -12.19 -2.03
N ALA A 72 -13.17 -11.98 -0.80
CA ALA A 72 -12.32 -12.07 0.39
C ALA A 72 -11.77 -13.50 0.60
N LEU A 73 -12.62 -14.52 0.42
CA LEU A 73 -12.24 -15.92 0.60
C LEU A 73 -11.13 -16.37 -0.37
N TYR A 74 -11.08 -15.81 -1.58
CA TYR A 74 -9.96 -16.04 -2.50
C TYR A 74 -8.76 -15.13 -2.23
N PHE A 75 -9.00 -13.87 -1.87
CA PHE A 75 -7.95 -12.88 -1.71
C PHE A 75 -7.03 -13.15 -0.52
N PHE A 76 -7.59 -13.49 0.65
CA PHE A 76 -6.78 -13.72 1.85
C PHE A 76 -5.82 -14.91 1.72
N PRO A 77 -6.22 -16.09 1.21
CA PRO A 77 -5.28 -17.18 0.95
C PRO A 77 -4.16 -16.79 -0.02
N ILE A 78 -4.47 -16.06 -1.10
CA ILE A 78 -3.44 -15.58 -2.03
C ILE A 78 -2.45 -14.66 -1.30
N LEU A 79 -2.94 -13.72 -0.47
CA LEU A 79 -2.08 -12.88 0.36
C LEU A 79 -1.24 -13.70 1.34
N THR A 80 -1.78 -14.77 1.94
CA THR A 80 -1.02 -15.63 2.84
C THR A 80 0.11 -16.34 2.11
N VAL A 81 -0.11 -16.82 0.88
CA VAL A 81 0.94 -17.46 0.07
C VAL A 81 2.00 -16.45 -0.38
N LEU A 82 1.57 -15.25 -0.79
CA LEU A 82 2.50 -14.16 -1.15
C LEU A 82 3.35 -13.73 0.05
N GLN A 83 2.74 -13.57 1.22
CA GLN A 83 3.45 -13.28 2.47
C GLN A 83 4.35 -14.44 2.88
N ALA A 84 3.92 -15.68 2.62
CA ALA A 84 4.65 -16.89 2.98
C ALA A 84 5.96 -17.02 2.21
N VAL A 85 5.91 -16.79 0.90
CA VAL A 85 7.05 -16.97 -0.02
C VAL A 85 7.86 -15.68 -0.15
N GLY A 86 7.17 -14.53 -0.25
CA GLY A 86 7.73 -13.23 -0.58
C GLY A 86 7.85 -12.27 0.59
N GLY A 87 7.48 -12.66 1.82
CA GLY A 87 7.49 -11.77 2.98
C GLY A 87 8.82 -11.05 3.18
N GLY A 88 9.94 -11.77 3.17
CA GLY A 88 11.26 -11.16 3.33
C GLY A 88 11.58 -10.10 2.27
N LEU A 89 11.25 -10.38 1.01
CA LEU A 89 11.43 -9.43 -0.09
C LEU A 89 10.47 -8.23 0.02
N LEU A 90 9.22 -8.46 0.41
CA LEU A 90 8.23 -7.39 0.63
C LEU A 90 8.67 -6.44 1.73
N TYR A 91 9.16 -6.94 2.87
CA TYR A 91 9.63 -6.10 3.97
C TYR A 91 10.94 -5.37 3.63
N TYR A 92 11.81 -5.99 2.85
CA TYR A 92 13.02 -5.34 2.35
C TYR A 92 12.69 -4.22 1.35
N ALA A 93 11.78 -4.47 0.41
CA ALA A 93 11.39 -3.52 -0.64
C ALA A 93 10.32 -2.50 -0.20
N PHE A 94 9.68 -2.72 0.96
CA PHE A 94 8.59 -1.91 1.51
C PHE A 94 8.79 -0.39 1.37
N PRO A 95 9.91 0.21 1.84
CA PRO A 95 10.07 1.65 1.76
C PRO A 95 10.06 2.17 0.31
N TYR A 96 10.67 1.42 -0.61
CA TYR A 96 10.71 1.77 -2.03
C TYR A 96 9.35 1.61 -2.70
N ILE A 97 8.64 0.52 -2.39
CA ILE A 97 7.28 0.28 -2.91
C ILE A 97 6.35 1.42 -2.47
N MET A 98 6.38 1.80 -1.20
CA MET A 98 5.54 2.89 -0.67
C MET A 98 5.88 4.24 -1.30
N LEU A 99 7.16 4.54 -1.49
CA LEU A 99 7.60 5.78 -2.13
C LEU A 99 7.13 5.84 -3.59
N VAL A 100 7.38 4.80 -4.39
CA VAL A 100 6.99 4.76 -5.80
C VAL A 100 5.47 4.78 -5.95
N LEU A 101 4.74 3.94 -5.19
CA LEU A 101 3.28 3.90 -5.27
C LEU A 101 2.65 5.22 -4.85
N SER A 102 3.15 5.89 -3.81
CA SER A 102 2.63 7.20 -3.39
C SER A 102 2.82 8.29 -4.45
N LEU A 103 3.92 8.26 -5.20
CA LEU A 103 4.13 9.17 -6.34
C LEU A 103 3.19 8.86 -7.50
N VAL A 104 3.08 7.59 -7.88
CA VAL A 104 2.23 7.16 -9.00
C VAL A 104 0.75 7.44 -8.70
N THR A 105 0.26 7.09 -7.51
CA THR A 105 -1.14 7.34 -7.15
C THR A 105 -1.46 8.82 -7.07
N LEU A 106 -0.52 9.65 -6.57
CA LEU A 106 -0.68 11.11 -6.57
C LEU A 106 -0.75 11.67 -8.00
N ALA A 107 0.14 11.23 -8.90
CA ALA A 107 0.14 11.66 -10.29
C ALA A 107 -1.15 11.26 -11.01
N VAL A 108 -1.57 10.00 -10.86
CA VAL A 108 -2.84 9.50 -11.42
C VAL A 108 -4.02 10.28 -10.85
N TYR A 109 -4.04 10.54 -9.54
CA TYR A 109 -5.11 11.30 -8.90
C TYR A 109 -5.21 12.73 -9.44
N MET A 110 -4.07 13.42 -9.59
CA MET A 110 -4.00 14.79 -10.10
C MET A 110 -4.43 14.88 -11.56
N SER A 111 -4.02 13.91 -12.39
CA SER A 111 -4.40 13.80 -13.78
C SER A 111 -5.89 13.51 -13.95
N ALA A 112 -6.41 12.47 -13.29
CA ALA A 112 -7.80 12.06 -13.40
C ALA A 112 -8.79 13.08 -12.78
N SER A 113 -8.33 13.88 -11.81
CA SER A 113 -9.15 14.92 -11.18
C SER A 113 -9.08 16.28 -11.89
N GLU A 114 -8.32 16.39 -12.98
CA GLU A 114 -8.08 17.60 -13.78
C GLU A 114 -7.67 18.82 -12.95
N ILE A 115 -6.76 18.60 -12.00
CA ILE A 115 -6.33 19.67 -11.08
C ILE A 115 -5.26 20.53 -11.78
N GLN A 116 -5.70 21.57 -12.49
CA GLN A 116 -4.80 22.46 -13.23
C GLN A 116 -4.25 23.66 -12.41
N SER A 117 -4.89 24.01 -11.28
CA SER A 117 -4.52 25.19 -10.49
C SER A 117 -4.84 25.04 -9.01
N PHE A 118 -4.11 25.75 -8.14
CA PHE A 118 -4.37 25.84 -6.70
C PHE A 118 -5.80 26.29 -6.38
N LYS A 119 -6.39 27.18 -7.19
CA LYS A 119 -7.79 27.63 -7.01
C LYS A 119 -8.76 26.45 -7.14
N ASN A 120 -8.56 25.58 -8.12
CA ASN A 120 -9.39 24.40 -8.36
C ASN A 120 -9.20 23.30 -7.31
N LEU A 121 -8.03 23.27 -6.69
CA LEU A 121 -7.71 22.38 -5.58
C LEU A 121 -8.45 22.82 -4.30
N VAL A 122 -8.34 24.10 -3.94
CA VAL A 122 -8.91 24.67 -2.70
C VAL A 122 -10.44 24.79 -2.77
N ALA A 123 -11.00 24.97 -3.97
CA ALA A 123 -12.45 25.10 -4.17
C ALA A 123 -13.26 23.88 -3.70
N LYS A 124 -12.68 22.68 -3.70
CA LYS A 124 -13.37 21.45 -3.28
C LYS A 124 -12.67 20.82 -2.07
N LYS A 125 -13.31 20.89 -0.90
CA LYS A 125 -12.82 20.28 0.36
C LYS A 125 -12.41 18.80 0.19
N LYS A 126 -13.17 18.02 -0.60
CA LYS A 126 -12.85 16.61 -0.90
C LYS A 126 -11.48 16.43 -1.56
N ARG A 127 -11.06 17.35 -2.43
CA ARG A 127 -9.76 17.27 -3.12
C ARG A 127 -8.59 17.51 -2.16
N LEU A 128 -8.77 18.45 -1.23
CA LEU A 128 -7.79 18.71 -0.17
C LEU A 128 -7.62 17.51 0.76
N VAL A 129 -8.72 16.86 1.17
CA VAL A 129 -8.64 15.66 2.01
C VAL A 129 -7.86 14.55 1.31
N VAL A 130 -8.15 14.28 0.04
CA VAL A 130 -7.44 13.23 -0.72
C VAL A 130 -5.97 13.59 -0.92
N LEU A 131 -5.66 14.85 -1.23
CA LEU A 131 -4.27 15.31 -1.35
C LEU A 131 -3.50 15.14 -0.03
N PHE A 132 -4.11 15.54 1.09
CA PHE A 132 -3.50 15.40 2.40
C PHE A 132 -3.24 13.92 2.74
N SER A 133 -4.16 13.01 2.41
CA SER A 133 -3.93 11.57 2.55
C SER A 133 -2.74 11.08 1.72
N HIS A 134 -2.56 11.58 0.49
CA HIS A 134 -1.38 11.23 -0.33
C HIS A 134 -0.09 11.80 0.26
N TRP A 135 -0.12 13.01 0.82
CA TRP A 135 1.04 13.58 1.51
C TRP A 135 1.43 12.78 2.74
N LEU A 136 0.46 12.36 3.56
CA LEU A 136 0.72 11.47 4.69
C LEU A 136 1.34 10.14 4.24
N LEU A 137 0.81 9.55 3.17
CA LEU A 137 1.34 8.31 2.60
C LEU A 137 2.78 8.48 2.10
N HIS A 138 3.07 9.58 1.40
CA HIS A 138 4.40 9.88 0.87
C HIS A 138 5.40 10.19 2.00
N ALA A 139 4.99 10.97 3.00
CA ALA A 139 5.75 11.23 4.21
C ALA A 139 6.11 9.93 4.94
N TYR A 140 5.15 9.02 5.07
CA TYR A 140 5.39 7.70 5.65
C TYR A 140 6.42 6.89 4.84
N GLY A 141 6.39 6.96 3.51
CA GLY A 141 7.41 6.38 2.64
C GLY A 141 8.82 6.93 2.93
N ILE A 142 8.96 8.25 3.01
CA ILE A 142 10.25 8.91 3.33
C ILE A 142 10.75 8.51 4.72
N ILE A 143 9.86 8.50 5.72
CA ILE A 143 10.17 8.08 7.09
C ILE A 143 10.66 6.63 7.10
N SER A 144 10.01 5.75 6.34
CA SER A 144 10.37 4.33 6.30
C SER A 144 11.76 4.05 5.69
N ILE A 145 12.25 4.93 4.80
CA ILE A 145 13.63 4.86 4.28
C ILE A 145 14.63 5.35 5.32
N SER A 146 14.32 6.49 5.93
CA SER A 146 15.30 7.23 6.73
C SER A 146 15.51 6.64 8.12
N ARG A 147 14.60 5.77 8.57
CA ARG A 147 14.62 5.06 9.86
C ARG A 147 14.69 5.97 11.10
N LEU A 148 14.59 7.29 10.93
CA LEU A 148 14.68 8.30 11.98
C LEU A 148 16.03 8.31 12.73
N ASP A 149 17.08 7.75 12.14
CA ASP A 149 18.39 7.69 12.81
C ASP A 149 19.04 9.07 12.93
N LYS A 150 18.72 10.01 12.01
CA LYS A 150 19.24 11.38 12.01
C LYS A 150 18.16 12.40 11.64
N LEU A 151 17.42 12.85 12.65
CA LEU A 151 16.31 13.80 12.52
C LEU A 151 16.67 15.07 11.72
N GLU A 152 17.90 15.58 11.83
CA GLU A 152 18.34 16.78 11.09
C GLU A 152 18.46 16.55 9.57
N GLN A 153 18.79 15.33 9.15
CA GLN A 153 18.89 14.98 7.73
C GLN A 153 17.52 14.63 7.14
N ASP A 154 16.60 14.14 7.97
CA ASP A 154 15.27 13.69 7.55
C ASP A 154 14.27 14.85 7.41
N LEU A 155 14.48 15.92 8.17
CA LEU A 155 13.64 17.12 8.17
C LEU A 155 13.52 17.80 6.79
N PRO A 156 14.61 18.05 6.02
CA PRO A 156 14.50 18.62 4.69
C PRO A 156 13.83 17.67 3.68
N LEU A 157 14.01 16.35 3.81
CA LEU A 157 13.29 15.38 2.97
C LEU A 157 11.78 15.41 3.25
N LEU A 158 11.39 15.53 4.52
CA LEU A 158 9.98 15.61 4.91
C LEU A 158 9.34 16.93 4.45
N ALA A 159 10.10 18.02 4.41
CA ALA A 159 9.66 19.28 3.80
C ALA A 159 9.40 19.16 2.29
N LEU A 160 9.97 18.15 1.62
CA LEU A 160 9.77 17.87 0.20
C LEU A 160 8.52 17.07 -0.11
N VAL A 161 7.76 16.62 0.89
CA VAL A 161 6.51 15.86 0.72
C VAL A 161 5.50 16.51 -0.24
N PRO A 162 5.21 17.82 -0.19
CA PRO A 162 4.34 18.47 -1.16
C PRO A 162 4.98 18.67 -2.54
N GLY A 163 6.30 18.48 -2.66
CA GLY A 163 7.09 18.72 -3.86
C GLY A 163 6.51 18.11 -5.14
N PRO A 164 6.13 16.82 -5.17
CA PRO A 164 5.53 16.20 -6.35
C PRO A 164 4.21 16.87 -6.78
N ALA A 165 3.37 17.30 -5.83
CA ALA A 165 2.12 17.99 -6.13
C ALA A 165 2.36 19.41 -6.65
N LEU A 166 3.32 20.13 -6.06
CA LEU A 166 3.73 21.46 -6.52
C LEU A 166 4.33 21.40 -7.92
N PHE A 167 5.19 20.42 -8.17
CA PHE A 167 5.78 20.16 -9.48
C PHE A 167 4.70 19.89 -10.53
N TYR A 168 3.74 19.01 -10.23
CA TYR A 168 2.61 18.75 -11.12
C TYR A 168 1.83 20.04 -11.44
N ILE A 169 1.50 20.86 -10.45
CA ILE A 169 0.74 22.11 -10.70
C ILE A 169 1.55 23.09 -11.55
N ALA A 170 2.86 23.16 -11.35
CA ALA A 170 3.75 23.99 -12.16
C ALA A 170 3.82 23.53 -13.62
N THR A 171 3.81 22.21 -13.87
CA THR A 171 3.91 21.64 -15.22
C THR A 171 2.55 21.42 -15.90
N ALA A 172 1.45 21.40 -15.15
CA ALA A 172 0.11 21.14 -15.68
C ALA A 172 -0.31 22.13 -16.78
N LYS A 173 0.17 23.38 -16.70
CA LYS A 173 -0.06 24.41 -17.73
C LYS A 173 0.56 24.05 -19.08
N PHE A 174 1.70 23.33 -19.08
CA PHE A 174 2.42 22.95 -20.29
C PHE A 174 1.98 21.59 -20.85
N THR A 175 1.33 20.76 -20.02
CA THR A 175 1.02 19.36 -20.36
C THR A 175 -0.42 19.16 -20.85
N GLU A 176 -1.32 20.15 -20.66
CA GLU A 176 -2.75 20.10 -21.05
C GLU A 176 -3.42 18.72 -20.83
N PRO A 177 -3.47 18.19 -19.59
CA PRO A 177 -3.93 16.82 -19.32
C PRO A 177 -5.38 16.56 -19.78
N SER A 178 -6.21 17.60 -19.88
CA SER A 178 -7.59 17.52 -20.39
C SER A 178 -7.66 17.11 -21.87
N ARG A 179 -6.65 17.47 -22.67
CA ARG A 179 -6.61 17.12 -24.09
C ARG A 179 -6.41 15.62 -24.29
N ILE A 180 -5.52 15.01 -23.51
CA ILE A 180 -5.23 13.57 -23.56
C ILE A 180 -6.47 12.74 -23.17
N LEU A 181 -7.21 13.17 -22.14
CA LEU A 181 -8.45 12.51 -21.73
C LEU A 181 -9.56 12.67 -22.78
N SER A 182 -9.63 13.83 -23.45
CA SER A 182 -10.61 14.08 -24.51
C SER A 182 -10.33 13.28 -25.80
N GLU A 183 -9.05 13.10 -26.17
CA GLU A 183 -8.64 12.31 -27.33
C GLU A 183 -8.83 10.80 -27.08
N GLY A 184 -8.60 10.32 -25.85
CA GLY A 184 -8.85 8.92 -25.47
C GLY A 184 -10.33 8.53 -25.34
N GLY A 185 -11.22 9.51 -25.13
CA GLY A 185 -12.67 9.29 -25.04
C GLY A 185 -13.41 9.24 -26.38
N ASN A 186 -12.79 9.71 -27.46
CA ASN A 186 -13.41 9.82 -28.79
C ASN A 186 -13.09 8.63 -29.73
N GLY A 187 -12.48 7.57 -29.18
CA GLY A 187 -12.07 6.36 -29.90
C GLY A 187 -13.03 5.18 -29.79
N HIS A 188 -14.29 5.39 -29.40
CA HIS A 188 -15.35 4.38 -29.34
C HIS A 188 -16.64 4.90 -29.97
#